data_AF-A0A8W8NST7-F1
#
_entry.id   AF-A0A8W8NST7-F1
#
_cell.length_a   1.000
_cell.length_b   1.000
_cell.length_c   1.000
_cell.angle_alpha   90.00
_cell.angle_beta   90.00
_cell.angle_gamma   90.00
#
_symmetry.space_group_name_H-M   'P 1'
#
loop_
_entity.id
_entity.type
_entity.pdbx_description
1 polymer ?
#
loop_
_entity_poly.entity_id
_entity_poly.type
_entity_poly.pdbx_seq_one_letter_code
_entity_poly.pdbx_strand_id
1 'polypeptide(L)'
;MTFCTGSLCLKVGTPDNGTSPGVWEECFVTLPGDLTEQQKEQLCYLACKKNDSDAVCYATNQNLDSSNALYALLQDVNQRKKSSGGIKLTAGSPCNNYQGYCDVFSRCRGDDNEGPLQRLKNLIFNEKTLANIKNWIIFCAVHTPSSNPNAKPALKLTDTLRRRRRQPEQQYRAQGPSGPPPPYSAHGGPPQGHRKGAGAKGGRYNNLEMRKV
;
A
#
# COMPACT_ATOMS: atom_id res chain seq x y z
N MET A 1 -15.55 -20.76 11.76
CA MET A 1 -14.69 -19.78 11.05
C MET A 1 -13.33 -20.41 10.89
N THR A 2 -12.93 -20.73 9.66
CA THR A 2 -11.58 -21.21 9.39
C THR A 2 -10.70 -19.97 9.21
N PHE A 3 -9.75 -19.76 10.11
CA PHE A 3 -8.78 -18.67 9.99
C PHE A 3 -7.63 -19.16 9.11
N CYS A 4 -7.20 -18.32 8.18
CA CYS A 4 -5.96 -18.58 7.43
C CYS A 4 -4.79 -18.36 8.39
N THR A 5 -4.19 -19.44 8.88
CA THR A 5 -3.01 -19.39 9.76
C THR A 5 -1.82 -20.04 9.06
N GLY A 6 -0.77 -19.26 8.83
CA GLY A 6 0.48 -19.75 8.27
C GLY A 6 0.45 -20.03 6.76
N SER A 7 1.57 -20.56 6.25
CA SER A 7 1.75 -20.89 4.84
C SER A 7 1.18 -22.26 4.49
N LEU A 8 0.85 -22.47 3.21
CA LEU A 8 0.46 -23.79 2.69
C LEU A 8 1.59 -24.82 2.81
N CYS A 9 2.84 -24.36 2.87
CA CYS A 9 4.01 -25.23 3.06
C CYS A 9 3.95 -26.02 4.37
N LEU A 10 3.31 -25.50 5.42
CA LEU A 10 3.16 -26.22 6.69
C LEU A 10 2.33 -27.51 6.59
N LYS A 11 1.55 -27.66 5.51
CA LYS A 11 0.76 -28.88 5.22
C LYS A 11 1.51 -29.89 4.36
N VAL A 12 2.74 -29.59 3.96
CA VAL A 12 3.53 -30.49 3.12
C VAL A 12 3.95 -31.70 3.96
N GLY A 13 3.61 -32.89 3.47
CA GLY A 13 3.98 -34.16 4.09
C GLY A 13 3.18 -34.53 5.34
N THR A 14 2.44 -33.61 6.00
CA THR A 14 1.69 -33.93 7.22
C THR A 14 0.63 -35.00 6.95
N PRO A 15 0.69 -36.19 7.59
CA PRO A 15 -0.43 -37.12 7.57
C PRO A 15 -1.57 -36.51 8.39
N ASP A 16 -2.81 -36.86 8.06
CA ASP A 16 -4.03 -36.40 8.74
C ASP A 16 -4.05 -36.65 10.27
N ASN A 17 -3.08 -37.41 10.79
CA ASN A 17 -2.97 -37.84 12.19
C ASN A 17 -1.92 -37.05 13.03
N GLY A 18 -1.43 -35.91 12.56
CA GLY A 18 -0.66 -34.96 13.39
C GLY A 18 0.77 -35.39 13.78
N THR A 19 1.25 -36.54 13.34
CA THR A 19 2.66 -36.94 13.53
C THR A 19 3.53 -36.27 12.47
N SER A 20 4.24 -35.20 12.85
CA SER A 20 5.03 -34.32 11.96
C SER A 20 6.15 -35.06 11.21
N PRO A 21 6.03 -35.29 9.89
CA PRO A 21 7.21 -35.40 9.04
C PRO A 21 7.80 -33.99 8.88
N GLY A 22 9.10 -33.91 8.58
CA GLY A 22 9.92 -32.70 8.68
C GLY A 22 9.19 -31.40 8.33
N VAL A 23 9.31 -30.41 9.22
CA VAL A 23 8.64 -29.11 9.09
C VAL A 23 9.06 -28.45 7.76
N TRP A 24 8.10 -28.07 6.94
CA TRP A 24 8.33 -27.30 5.73
C TRP A 24 7.97 -25.84 5.98
N GLU A 25 8.73 -24.93 5.38
CA GLU A 25 8.49 -23.50 5.47
C GLU A 25 8.39 -22.87 4.09
N GLU A 26 7.78 -21.68 4.05
CA GLU A 26 7.70 -20.87 2.83
C GLU A 26 9.08 -20.29 2.52
N CYS A 27 9.44 -20.28 1.24
CA CYS A 27 10.68 -19.70 0.74
C CYS A 27 10.41 -18.90 -0.53
N PHE A 28 11.41 -18.12 -0.95
CA PHE A 28 11.34 -17.31 -2.16
C PHE A 28 12.37 -17.80 -3.17
N VAL A 29 11.92 -18.06 -4.39
CA VAL A 29 12.85 -18.23 -5.51
C VAL A 29 13.51 -16.88 -5.80
N THR A 30 14.81 -16.90 -6.11
CA THR A 30 15.58 -15.71 -6.46
C THR A 30 16.23 -15.88 -7.82
N LEU A 31 16.14 -14.86 -8.67
CA LEU A 31 16.80 -14.83 -9.98
C LEU A 31 17.61 -13.54 -10.11
N PRO A 32 18.90 -13.63 -10.49
CA PRO A 32 19.74 -12.44 -10.69
C PRO A 32 19.53 -11.80 -12.07
N GLY A 33 19.73 -10.48 -12.15
CA GLY A 33 19.80 -9.72 -13.41
C GLY A 33 18.45 -9.25 -13.97
N ASP A 34 18.49 -8.77 -15.23
CA ASP A 34 17.29 -8.32 -15.95
C ASP A 34 16.43 -9.51 -16.36
N LEU A 35 15.28 -9.64 -15.70
CA LEU A 35 14.38 -10.77 -15.89
C LEU A 35 13.40 -10.53 -17.05
N THR A 36 13.21 -11.56 -17.87
CA THR A 36 12.10 -11.61 -18.83
C THR A 36 10.75 -11.68 -18.11
N GLU A 37 9.66 -11.36 -18.80
CA GLU A 37 8.31 -11.42 -18.20
C GLU A 37 7.95 -12.83 -17.72
N GLN A 38 8.43 -13.87 -18.39
CA GLN A 38 8.24 -15.26 -17.96
C GLN A 38 8.99 -15.56 -16.66
N GLN A 39 10.24 -15.11 -16.53
CA GLN A 39 11.03 -15.26 -15.31
C GLN A 39 10.43 -14.47 -14.14
N LYS A 40 9.90 -13.26 -14.40
CA LYS A 40 9.17 -12.49 -13.39
C LYS A 40 7.91 -13.21 -12.92
N GLU A 41 7.23 -13.92 -13.80
CA GLU A 41 6.07 -14.73 -13.42
C GLU A 41 6.47 -15.93 -12.55
N GLN A 42 7.61 -16.55 -12.82
CA GLN A 42 8.11 -17.70 -12.04
C GLN A 42 8.37 -17.36 -10.57
N LEU A 43 8.73 -16.12 -10.26
CA LEU A 43 8.98 -15.62 -8.90
C LEU A 43 7.69 -15.44 -8.06
N CYS A 44 6.52 -15.52 -8.69
CA CYS A 44 5.21 -15.31 -8.06
C CYS A 44 4.41 -16.60 -7.87
N TYR A 45 5.09 -17.73 -7.82
CA TYR A 45 4.51 -19.01 -7.42
C TYR A 45 4.90 -19.34 -5.98
N LEU A 46 3.99 -20.00 -5.26
CA LEU A 46 4.27 -20.55 -3.95
C LEU A 46 5.47 -21.48 -4.04
N ALA A 47 6.44 -21.28 -3.16
CA ALA A 47 7.60 -22.12 -3.02
C ALA A 47 7.80 -22.54 -1.57
N CYS A 48 8.24 -23.78 -1.39
CA CYS A 48 8.45 -24.38 -0.10
C CYS A 48 9.84 -25.01 -0.03
N LYS A 49 10.45 -24.96 1.15
CA LYS A 49 11.67 -25.70 1.46
C LYS A 49 11.48 -26.48 2.76
N LYS A 50 12.25 -27.55 2.89
CA LYS A 50 12.35 -28.26 4.17
C LYS A 50 13.09 -27.38 5.18
N ASN A 51 12.78 -27.48 6.45
CA ASN A 51 13.46 -26.75 7.52
C ASN A 51 14.83 -27.37 7.84
N ASP A 52 15.69 -27.48 6.83
CA ASP A 52 17.09 -27.89 6.92
C ASP A 52 17.95 -26.75 6.34
N SER A 53 19.18 -26.57 6.86
CA SER A 53 20.06 -25.45 6.51
C SER A 53 20.42 -25.38 5.01
N ASP A 54 20.55 -26.53 4.36
CA ASP A 54 20.90 -26.67 2.93
C ASP A 54 19.70 -27.08 2.06
N ALA A 55 18.48 -26.86 2.55
CA ALA A 55 17.29 -27.25 1.82
C ALA A 55 17.07 -26.39 0.57
N VAL A 56 16.85 -27.06 -0.56
CA VAL A 56 16.49 -26.42 -1.82
C VAL A 56 15.07 -25.86 -1.75
N CYS A 57 14.88 -24.64 -2.25
CA CYS A 57 13.57 -24.00 -2.39
C CYS A 57 12.89 -24.48 -3.68
N TYR A 58 11.79 -25.23 -3.53
CA TYR A 58 11.02 -25.79 -4.64
C TYR A 58 9.77 -24.96 -4.89
N ALA A 59 9.60 -24.46 -6.12
CA ALA A 59 8.40 -23.73 -6.51
C ALA A 59 7.36 -24.64 -7.17
N THR A 60 6.09 -24.34 -6.93
CA THR A 60 4.95 -25.16 -7.41
C THR A 60 4.76 -25.14 -8.93
N ASN A 61 5.42 -24.23 -9.65
CA ASN A 61 5.45 -24.22 -11.12
C ASN A 61 6.63 -24.98 -11.73
N GLN A 62 7.56 -25.48 -10.91
CA GLN A 62 8.67 -26.29 -11.39
C GLN A 62 8.21 -27.74 -11.65
N ASN A 63 9.00 -28.48 -12.42
CA ASN A 63 8.77 -29.90 -12.60
C ASN A 63 9.21 -30.67 -11.35
N LEU A 64 8.28 -30.86 -10.41
CA LEU A 64 8.51 -31.58 -9.16
C LEU A 64 8.44 -33.09 -9.39
N ASP A 65 9.43 -33.82 -8.88
CA ASP A 65 9.42 -35.29 -8.88
C ASP A 65 8.31 -35.82 -7.96
N SER A 66 7.79 -37.01 -8.28
CA SER A 66 6.78 -37.72 -7.48
C SER A 66 7.27 -38.06 -6.07
N SER A 67 8.59 -38.11 -5.87
CA SER A 67 9.22 -38.29 -4.55
C SER A 67 9.14 -37.03 -3.67
N ASN A 68 8.90 -35.84 -4.25
CA ASN A 68 8.85 -34.60 -3.49
C ASN A 68 7.51 -34.44 -2.78
N ALA A 69 7.53 -34.25 -1.46
CA ALA A 69 6.31 -34.08 -0.66
C ALA A 69 5.45 -32.88 -1.11
N LEU A 70 6.05 -31.85 -1.71
CA LEU A 70 5.34 -30.71 -2.28
C LEU A 70 4.45 -31.10 -3.47
N TYR A 71 4.84 -32.14 -4.22
CA TYR A 71 4.07 -32.66 -5.36
C TYR A 71 2.67 -33.14 -4.91
N ALA A 72 2.59 -33.87 -3.81
CA ALA A 72 1.33 -34.37 -3.26
C ALA A 72 0.39 -33.22 -2.85
N LEU A 73 0.92 -32.18 -2.19
CA LEU A 73 0.15 -30.98 -1.83
C LEU A 73 -0.38 -30.27 -3.09
N LEU A 74 0.45 -30.12 -4.11
CA LEU A 74 0.07 -29.47 -5.36
C LEU A 74 -1.09 -30.21 -6.04
N GLN A 75 -1.04 -31.54 -6.07
CA GLN A 75 -2.11 -32.35 -6.63
C GLN A 75 -3.43 -32.21 -5.86
N ASP A 76 -3.39 -32.25 -4.53
CA ASP A 76 -4.59 -32.04 -3.70
C ASP A 76 -5.22 -30.66 -3.94
N VAL A 77 -4.40 -29.60 -3.96
CA VAL A 77 -4.90 -28.23 -4.23
C VAL A 77 -5.49 -28.11 -5.63
N ASN A 78 -4.84 -28.70 -6.63
CA ASN A 78 -5.30 -28.66 -8.02
C ASN A 78 -6.63 -29.41 -8.21
N GLN A 79 -6.80 -30.56 -7.56
CA GLN A 79 -8.08 -31.28 -7.52
C GLN A 79 -9.19 -30.44 -6.91
N ARG A 80 -8.93 -29.77 -5.76
CA ARG A 80 -9.92 -28.92 -5.09
C ARG A 80 -10.28 -27.68 -5.92
N LYS A 81 -9.29 -27.06 -6.56
CA LYS A 81 -9.48 -25.86 -7.39
C LYS A 81 -10.04 -26.16 -8.78
N LYS A 82 -10.11 -27.43 -9.19
CA LYS A 82 -10.42 -27.85 -10.58
C LYS A 82 -9.56 -27.09 -11.60
N SER A 83 -8.28 -26.92 -11.27
CA SER A 83 -7.30 -26.19 -12.09
C SER A 83 -6.03 -27.02 -12.22
N SER A 84 -5.32 -26.82 -13.32
CA SER A 84 -3.97 -27.36 -13.54
C SER A 84 -2.90 -26.28 -13.35
N GLY A 85 -1.71 -26.66 -12.90
CA GLY A 85 -0.55 -25.77 -12.82
C GLY A 85 -0.09 -25.46 -11.40
N GLY A 86 0.86 -24.53 -11.28
CA GLY A 86 1.41 -24.08 -10.00
C GLY A 86 0.46 -23.15 -9.23
N ILE A 87 0.70 -23.02 -7.92
CA ILE A 87 -0.10 -22.15 -7.05
C ILE A 87 0.46 -20.72 -7.13
N LYS A 88 -0.26 -19.83 -7.82
CA LYS A 88 0.08 -18.41 -7.89
C LYS A 88 -0.16 -17.70 -6.56
N LEU A 89 0.77 -16.83 -6.20
CA LEU A 89 0.66 -15.94 -5.05
C LEU A 89 -0.35 -14.82 -5.34
N THR A 90 -0.90 -14.23 -4.29
CA THR A 90 -1.81 -13.08 -4.39
C THR A 90 -1.06 -11.81 -4.79
N ALA A 91 -1.74 -10.85 -5.41
CA ALA A 91 -1.14 -9.54 -5.68
C ALA A 91 -0.73 -8.85 -4.35
N GLY A 92 0.44 -8.23 -4.35
CA GLY A 92 1.08 -7.65 -3.17
C GLY A 92 1.89 -8.65 -2.34
N SER A 93 1.92 -9.94 -2.68
CA SER A 93 2.81 -10.91 -2.03
C SER A 93 4.28 -10.58 -2.34
N PRO A 94 5.20 -10.70 -1.35
CA PRO A 94 6.61 -10.49 -1.58
C PRO A 94 7.18 -11.55 -2.53
N CYS A 95 8.12 -11.15 -3.38
CA CYS A 95 8.81 -12.01 -4.34
C CYS A 95 10.30 -11.66 -4.42
N ASN A 96 11.09 -12.56 -5.03
CA ASN A 96 12.54 -12.39 -5.19
C ASN A 96 13.27 -12.06 -3.88
N ASN A 97 12.99 -12.82 -2.81
CA ASN A 97 13.54 -12.58 -1.47
C ASN A 97 13.34 -11.14 -0.96
N TYR A 98 12.09 -10.67 -0.98
CA TYR A 98 11.66 -9.33 -0.56
C TYR A 98 12.24 -8.16 -1.38
N GLN A 99 12.80 -8.44 -2.55
CA GLN A 99 13.24 -7.38 -3.47
C GLN A 99 12.12 -6.86 -4.35
N GLY A 100 10.90 -7.36 -4.21
CA GLY A 100 9.75 -6.91 -4.99
C GLY A 100 8.43 -7.50 -4.52
N TYR A 101 7.38 -7.18 -5.28
CA TYR A 101 6.02 -7.66 -5.03
C TYR A 101 5.35 -8.17 -6.31
N CYS A 102 4.50 -9.18 -6.16
CA CYS A 102 3.70 -9.72 -7.25
C CYS A 102 2.58 -8.77 -7.64
N ASP A 103 2.46 -8.43 -8.92
CA ASP A 103 1.36 -7.63 -9.43
C ASP A 103 0.10 -8.46 -9.76
N VAL A 104 -0.94 -7.79 -10.28
CA VAL A 104 -2.22 -8.42 -10.67
C VAL A 104 -2.04 -9.50 -11.75
N PHE A 105 -0.98 -9.42 -12.54
CA PHE A 105 -0.64 -10.40 -13.57
C PHE A 105 0.31 -11.49 -13.07
N SER A 106 0.53 -11.55 -11.75
CA SER A 106 1.46 -12.46 -11.10
C SER A 106 2.90 -12.29 -11.59
N ARG A 107 3.32 -11.06 -11.92
CA ARG A 107 4.71 -10.76 -12.27
C ARG A 107 5.41 -10.06 -11.12
N CYS A 108 6.60 -10.52 -10.77
CA CYS A 108 7.41 -9.90 -9.74
C CYS A 108 7.94 -8.55 -10.23
N ARG A 109 7.49 -7.46 -9.61
CA ARG A 109 8.03 -6.11 -9.83
C ARG A 109 8.98 -5.83 -8.69
N GLY A 110 10.24 -5.63 -9.05
CA GLY A 110 11.25 -5.18 -8.08
C GLY A 110 10.81 -3.87 -7.45
N ASP A 111 11.14 -3.70 -6.17
CA ASP A 111 11.19 -2.40 -5.52
C ASP A 111 12.41 -1.65 -6.06
N ASP A 112 12.37 -1.38 -7.37
CA ASP A 112 13.25 -0.41 -7.98
C ASP A 112 12.98 0.90 -7.24
N ASN A 113 13.93 1.27 -6.39
CA ASN A 113 14.08 2.58 -5.77
C ASN A 113 14.31 3.70 -6.83
N GLU A 114 13.81 3.51 -8.05
CA GLU A 114 13.79 4.41 -9.21
C GLU A 114 12.36 4.88 -9.52
N GLY A 115 11.37 4.56 -8.67
CA GLY A 115 10.02 5.10 -8.80
C GLY A 115 9.97 6.63 -8.66
N PRO A 116 8.94 7.30 -9.21
CA PRO A 116 8.76 8.76 -9.07
C PRO A 116 8.71 9.22 -7.62
N LEU A 117 8.32 8.36 -6.68
CA LEU A 117 8.32 8.64 -5.25
C LEU A 117 9.73 8.70 -4.64
N GLN A 118 10.65 7.83 -5.08
CA GLN A 118 12.05 7.89 -4.62
C GLN A 118 12.80 9.02 -5.31
N ARG A 119 12.50 9.30 -6.58
CA ARG A 119 12.95 10.52 -7.25
C ARG A 119 12.45 11.76 -6.52
N LEU A 120 11.19 11.78 -6.09
CA LEU A 120 10.64 12.85 -5.25
C LEU A 120 11.36 12.93 -3.90
N LYS A 121 11.62 11.82 -3.21
CA LYS A 121 12.38 11.80 -1.95
C LYS A 121 13.79 12.35 -2.14
N ASN A 122 14.48 11.97 -3.21
CA ASN A 122 15.79 12.48 -3.55
C ASN A 122 15.74 13.94 -4.01
N LEU A 123 14.66 14.39 -4.65
CA LEU A 123 14.48 15.80 -5.02
C LEU A 123 14.16 16.67 -3.80
N ILE A 124 13.37 16.19 -2.85
CA ILE A 124 12.95 16.95 -1.66
C ILE A 124 14.02 16.94 -0.55
N PHE A 125 14.72 15.83 -0.34
CA PHE A 125 15.63 15.65 0.79
C PHE A 125 17.12 15.59 0.40
N ASN A 126 17.48 15.96 -0.83
CA ASN A 126 18.88 16.18 -1.17
C ASN A 126 19.39 17.45 -0.50
N GLU A 127 20.50 17.34 0.22
CA GLU A 127 21.12 18.43 0.99
C GLU A 127 21.37 19.69 0.14
N LYS A 128 21.82 19.53 -1.11
CA LYS A 128 22.05 20.64 -2.04
C LYS A 128 20.74 21.27 -2.50
N THR A 129 19.73 20.46 -2.83
CA THR A 129 18.41 20.96 -3.24
C THR A 129 17.69 21.66 -2.09
N LEU A 130 17.77 21.09 -0.88
CA LEU A 130 17.22 21.67 0.34
C LEU A 130 17.90 23.00 0.67
N ALA A 131 19.22 23.10 0.53
CA ALA A 131 19.96 24.35 0.69
C ALA A 131 19.52 25.41 -0.33
N ASN A 132 19.34 25.03 -1.60
CA ASN A 132 18.88 25.93 -2.65
C ASN A 132 17.44 26.41 -2.41
N ILE A 133 16.53 25.52 -2.03
CA ILE A 133 15.14 25.88 -1.69
C ILE A 133 15.13 26.80 -0.47
N LYS A 134 15.93 26.52 0.57
CA LYS A 134 16.06 27.37 1.75
C LYS A 134 16.56 28.78 1.38
N ASN A 135 17.61 28.86 0.56
CA ASN A 135 18.16 30.14 0.11
C ASN A 135 17.17 30.91 -0.77
N TRP A 136 16.41 30.21 -1.62
CA TRP A 136 15.35 30.80 -2.42
C TRP A 136 14.21 31.34 -1.54
N ILE A 137 13.76 30.59 -0.53
CA ILE A 137 12.74 31.07 0.41
C ILE A 137 13.22 32.31 1.17
N ILE A 138 14.48 32.34 1.62
CA ILE A 138 15.07 33.50 2.29
C ILE A 138 15.17 34.69 1.34
N PHE A 139 15.68 34.48 0.13
CA PHE A 139 15.81 35.53 -0.88
C PHE A 139 14.43 36.09 -1.26
N CYS A 140 13.46 35.22 -1.53
CA CYS A 140 12.09 35.62 -1.78
C CYS A 140 11.50 36.30 -0.55
N ALA A 141 11.71 35.85 0.68
CA ALA A 141 11.18 36.55 1.86
C ALA A 141 11.76 37.97 2.01
N VAL A 142 13.01 38.20 1.60
CA VAL A 142 13.68 39.51 1.67
C VAL A 142 13.32 40.41 0.48
N HIS A 143 13.06 39.83 -0.69
CA HIS A 143 12.83 40.55 -1.95
C HIS A 143 11.42 40.39 -2.54
N THR A 144 10.49 39.75 -1.83
CA THR A 144 9.05 39.83 -2.16
C THR A 144 8.56 41.13 -1.55
N PRO A 145 8.34 42.20 -2.35
CA PRO A 145 7.70 43.39 -1.83
C PRO A 145 6.31 42.97 -1.33
N SER A 146 6.14 42.93 -0.01
CA SER A 146 4.84 42.75 0.61
C SER A 146 4.02 44.00 0.30
N SER A 147 3.15 43.93 -0.71
CA SER A 147 2.13 44.96 -0.98
C SER A 147 1.11 45.12 0.16
N ASN A 148 1.33 44.47 1.30
CA ASN A 148 0.57 44.65 2.52
C ASN A 148 1.25 45.70 3.42
N PRO A 149 0.82 46.98 3.36
CA PRO A 149 1.37 48.05 4.20
C PRO A 149 1.11 47.87 5.71
N ASN A 150 0.33 46.86 6.10
CA ASN A 150 0.02 46.53 7.50
C ASN A 150 0.68 45.23 7.97
N ALA A 151 1.68 44.71 7.23
CA ALA A 151 2.37 43.48 7.63
C ALA A 151 3.15 43.69 8.94
N LYS A 152 2.85 42.87 9.94
CA LYS A 152 3.63 42.83 11.19
C LYS A 152 5.04 42.27 10.90
N PRO A 153 6.09 42.77 11.57
CA PRO A 153 7.45 42.28 11.37
C PRO A 153 7.54 40.78 11.69
N ALA A 154 8.44 40.08 10.98
CA ALA A 154 8.66 38.65 11.15
C ALA A 154 9.10 38.32 12.58
N LEU A 155 8.41 37.37 13.22
CA LEU A 155 8.76 36.88 14.55
C LEU A 155 10.05 36.05 14.49
N LYS A 156 10.89 36.15 15.52
CA LYS A 156 12.06 35.27 15.66
C LYS A 156 11.58 33.84 15.90
N LEU A 157 12.30 32.86 15.34
CA LEU A 157 11.97 31.43 15.45
C LEU A 157 11.77 30.95 16.90
N THR A 158 12.54 31.53 17.83
CA THR A 158 12.43 31.27 19.28
C THR A 158 11.10 31.74 19.89
N ASP A 159 10.50 32.80 19.35
CA ASP A 159 9.24 33.35 19.84
C ASP A 159 8.03 32.54 19.37
N THR A 160 8.11 31.92 18.17
CA THR A 160 7.07 31.00 17.67
C THR A 160 7.03 29.65 18.40
N LEU A 161 8.14 29.23 19.01
CA LEU A 161 8.21 27.98 19.76
C LEU A 161 7.72 28.11 21.21
N ARG A 162 7.50 29.34 21.71
CA ARG A 162 6.78 29.54 22.96
C ARG A 162 5.30 29.29 22.73
N ARG A 163 4.92 28.02 22.80
CA ARG A 163 3.54 27.56 22.88
C ARG A 163 2.83 28.40 23.95
N ARG A 164 1.99 29.34 23.52
CA ARG A 164 0.99 29.99 24.38
C ARG A 164 0.13 28.85 24.93
N ARG A 165 0.48 28.37 26.13
CA ARG A 165 -0.36 27.49 26.93
C ARG A 165 -1.66 28.26 27.07
N ARG A 166 -2.69 27.88 26.30
CA ARG A 166 -4.04 28.42 26.47
C ARG A 166 -4.38 28.17 27.93
N GLN A 167 -4.38 29.23 28.76
CA GLN A 167 -5.17 29.18 29.96
C GLN A 167 -6.62 29.07 29.47
N PRO A 168 -7.39 28.07 29.90
CA PRO A 168 -8.83 28.09 29.67
C PRO A 168 -9.36 29.33 30.39
N GLU A 169 -9.89 30.26 29.62
CA GLU A 169 -10.58 31.43 30.12
C GLU A 169 -11.80 30.94 30.90
N GLN A 170 -11.69 30.88 32.23
CA GLN A 170 -12.84 30.80 33.13
C GLN A 170 -13.56 32.15 33.09
N GLN A 171 -14.41 32.34 32.09
CA GLN A 171 -15.46 33.34 32.15
C GLN A 171 -16.80 32.62 32.32
N TYR A 172 -16.97 32.05 33.52
CA TYR A 172 -18.28 31.71 34.06
C TYR A 172 -19.07 33.01 34.22
N ARG A 173 -19.83 33.40 33.19
CA ARG A 173 -20.99 34.26 33.39
C ARG A 173 -22.11 33.37 33.87
N ALA A 174 -22.27 33.33 35.19
CA ALA A 174 -23.38 32.69 35.87
C ALA A 174 -24.71 33.24 35.34
N GLN A 175 -25.64 32.35 34.96
CA GLN A 175 -27.07 32.38 35.33
C GLN A 175 -27.88 31.24 34.64
N GLY A 176 -28.01 30.09 35.35
CA GLY A 176 -29.19 29.20 35.44
C GLY A 176 -29.60 28.29 34.24
N PRO A 177 -30.45 27.26 34.49
CA PRO A 177 -30.34 26.18 35.48
C PRO A 177 -30.11 24.80 34.83
N SER A 178 -29.66 23.87 35.66
CA SER A 178 -29.29 22.47 35.42
C SER A 178 -30.42 21.59 34.86
N GLY A 179 -30.16 20.93 33.73
CA GLY A 179 -30.86 19.71 33.29
C GLY A 179 -29.86 18.73 32.66
N PRO A 180 -29.99 17.41 32.88
CA PRO A 180 -29.07 16.44 32.30
C PRO A 180 -29.25 16.36 30.77
N PRO A 181 -28.17 16.16 29.99
CA PRO A 181 -28.29 16.00 28.54
C PRO A 181 -29.01 14.69 28.18
N PRO A 182 -29.80 14.64 27.09
CA PRO A 182 -30.52 13.44 26.67
C PRO A 182 -29.54 12.37 26.14
N PRO A 183 -29.89 11.07 26.26
CA PRO A 183 -29.02 9.99 25.80
C PRO A 183 -28.99 9.92 24.28
N TYR A 184 -27.81 9.63 23.75
CA TYR A 184 -27.58 9.36 22.33
C TYR A 184 -28.43 8.15 21.88
N SER A 185 -29.12 8.30 20.76
CA SER A 185 -29.64 7.16 20.00
C SER A 185 -29.19 7.31 18.56
N ALA A 186 -28.20 6.50 18.21
CA ALA A 186 -27.92 6.13 16.83
C ALA A 186 -29.11 5.32 16.33
N HIS A 187 -29.68 5.67 15.17
CA HIS A 187 -30.25 4.79 14.14
C HIS A 187 -31.09 5.60 13.14
N GLY A 188 -30.82 5.40 11.84
CA GLY A 188 -31.89 5.32 10.83
C GLY A 188 -32.13 6.52 9.90
N GLY A 189 -31.75 6.35 8.63
CA GLY A 189 -32.59 6.71 7.48
C GLY A 189 -32.42 8.12 6.86
N PRO A 190 -32.43 8.24 5.52
CA PRO A 190 -32.28 9.53 4.84
C PRO A 190 -33.63 10.25 4.70
N PRO A 191 -33.72 11.59 4.82
CA PRO A 191 -34.93 12.30 4.46
C PRO A 191 -34.91 12.75 2.99
N GLN A 192 -35.97 12.37 2.27
CA GLN A 192 -36.41 13.00 1.03
C GLN A 192 -36.81 14.47 1.28
N GLY A 193 -36.48 15.36 0.34
CA GLY A 193 -36.91 16.76 0.33
C GLY A 193 -37.13 17.27 -1.09
N HIS A 194 -38.30 17.86 -1.32
CA HIS A 194 -38.91 18.19 -2.61
C HIS A 194 -38.28 19.37 -3.39
N ARG A 195 -38.51 19.33 -4.71
CA ARG A 195 -38.28 20.31 -5.79
C ARG A 195 -38.64 21.77 -5.46
N LYS A 196 -37.84 22.72 -5.99
CA LYS A 196 -38.30 23.78 -6.94
C LYS A 196 -37.16 24.16 -7.90
N GLY A 197 -37.49 24.28 -9.19
CA GLY A 197 -36.55 24.53 -10.28
C GLY A 197 -36.40 26.01 -10.66
N ALA A 198 -35.28 26.30 -11.33
CA ALA A 198 -35.10 27.40 -12.27
C ALA A 198 -34.11 26.91 -13.34
N GLY A 199 -34.51 26.98 -14.62
CA GLY A 199 -33.75 26.43 -15.74
C GLY A 199 -32.75 27.39 -16.37
N ALA A 200 -31.75 26.85 -17.06
CA ALA A 200 -31.05 27.51 -18.17
C ALA A 200 -30.28 26.50 -19.04
N LYS A 201 -30.84 26.27 -20.23
CA LYS A 201 -30.27 25.94 -21.56
C LYS A 201 -28.97 25.11 -21.70
N GLY A 202 -29.11 24.03 -22.47
CA GLY A 202 -28.03 23.17 -22.93
C GLY A 202 -27.16 23.73 -24.06
N GLY A 203 -25.94 23.22 -24.14
CA GLY A 203 -24.97 23.42 -25.22
C GLY A 203 -24.58 22.07 -25.83
N ARG A 204 -24.78 21.96 -27.15
CA ARG A 204 -24.39 20.85 -28.02
C ARG A 204 -22.86 20.70 -28.07
N TYR A 205 -22.36 19.47 -27.92
CA TYR A 205 -21.02 19.09 -28.35
C TYR A 205 -21.07 18.69 -29.82
N ASN A 206 -20.42 19.47 -30.69
CA ASN A 206 -20.16 19.07 -32.06
C ASN A 206 -18.80 18.34 -32.14
N ASN A 207 -18.87 17.18 -32.76
CA ASN A 207 -17.80 16.29 -33.17
C ASN A 207 -16.93 17.01 -34.22
N LEU A 208 -15.61 17.10 -34.01
CA LEU A 208 -14.68 17.55 -35.04
C LEU A 208 -13.81 16.37 -35.48
N GLU A 209 -14.21 15.86 -36.64
CA GLU A 209 -13.62 14.81 -37.45
C GLU A 209 -12.22 15.24 -37.93
N MET A 210 -11.19 14.42 -37.66
CA MET A 210 -9.87 14.55 -38.27
C MET A 210 -9.93 14.01 -39.71
N ARG A 211 -9.71 14.88 -40.69
CA ARG A 211 -9.42 14.51 -42.07
C ARG A 211 -7.98 14.92 -42.43
N LYS A 212 -7.28 13.93 -42.97
CA LYS A 212 -5.94 13.96 -43.56
C LYS A 212 -5.68 15.19 -44.43
N VAL A 213 -4.46 15.71 -44.32
CA VAL A 213 -3.60 16.12 -45.45
C VAL A 213 -2.20 15.57 -45.15
#